data_AF-A0A8I6G2T3-F1
#
_entry.id   AF-A0A8I6G2T3-F1
#
_cell.length_a   1.000
_cell.length_b   1.000
_cell.length_c   1.000
_cell.angle_alpha   90.00
_cell.angle_beta   90.00
_cell.angle_gamma   90.00
#
_symmetry.space_group_name_H-M   'P 1'
#
loop_
_entity.id
_entity.type
_entity.pdbx_description
1 polymer ?
#
loop_
_entity_poly.entity_id
_entity_poly.type
_entity_poly.pdbx_seq_one_letter_code
_entity_poly.pdbx_strand_id
1 'polypeptide(L)'
;MTDAAVSFLAGGVAEANSKTAVAPIERVKLLVVQHASKQISADKQYKGIIDCVVCIPKEQGVLSFWCGNLDNVIRYFPTQALNFAFKDKYKQIFLGGVDKRTQFWCYFAGNLASDGAAGATSLCFSYPLDFARTCLAANVGKAGAEREFKGLGDCLVKIYKSGAGDLAQW
;
A
#
# COMPACT_ATOMS: atom_id res chain seq x y z
N MET A 1 -18.61 23.43 1.47
CA MET A 1 -18.75 21.94 1.38
C MET A 1 -18.29 21.44 0.01
N THR A 2 -18.64 22.13 -1.08
CA THR A 2 -18.15 21.88 -2.44
C THR A 2 -16.63 21.85 -2.55
N ASP A 3 -15.90 22.81 -1.94
CA ASP A 3 -14.45 22.89 -2.10
C ASP A 3 -13.69 21.71 -1.48
N ALA A 4 -14.18 21.18 -0.34
CA ALA A 4 -13.59 20.02 0.31
C ALA A 4 -13.78 18.76 -0.54
N ALA A 5 -14.98 18.57 -1.10
CA ALA A 5 -15.27 17.45 -1.99
C ALA A 5 -14.45 17.53 -3.29
N VAL A 6 -14.37 18.72 -3.90
CA VAL A 6 -13.55 18.95 -5.10
C VAL A 6 -12.07 18.68 -4.79
N SER A 7 -11.55 19.20 -3.68
CA SER A 7 -10.15 18.97 -3.27
C SER A 7 -9.87 17.49 -2.99
N PHE A 8 -10.80 16.79 -2.35
CA PHE A 8 -10.72 15.36 -2.08
C PHE A 8 -10.64 14.55 -3.38
N LEU A 9 -11.55 14.81 -4.32
CA LEU A 9 -11.58 14.13 -5.62
C LEU A 9 -10.37 14.48 -6.49
N ALA A 10 -10.00 15.76 -6.57
CA ALA A 10 -8.83 16.21 -7.32
C ALA A 10 -7.54 15.56 -6.78
N GLY A 11 -7.38 15.50 -5.46
CA GLY A 11 -6.28 14.79 -4.85
C GLY A 11 -6.30 13.29 -5.13
N GLY A 12 -7.49 12.67 -5.20
CA GLY A 12 -7.63 11.26 -5.56
C GLY A 12 -7.22 10.96 -6.99
N VAL A 13 -7.57 11.83 -7.94
CA VAL A 13 -7.13 11.72 -9.34
C VAL A 13 -5.62 11.95 -9.46
N ALA A 14 -5.08 12.93 -8.74
CA ALA A 14 -3.64 13.20 -8.72
C ALA A 14 -2.85 12.00 -8.17
N GLU A 15 -3.30 11.42 -7.05
CA GLU A 15 -2.69 10.21 -6.46
C GLU A 15 -2.81 9.01 -7.42
N ALA A 16 -3.98 8.82 -8.06
CA ALA A 16 -4.18 7.77 -9.03
C ALA A 16 -3.17 7.84 -10.18
N ASN A 17 -2.97 9.04 -10.73
CA ASN A 17 -2.01 9.27 -11.81
C ASN A 17 -0.56 9.05 -11.34
N SER A 18 -0.21 9.57 -10.16
CA SER A 18 1.13 9.40 -9.59
C SER A 18 1.46 7.93 -9.34
N LYS A 19 0.56 7.20 -8.66
CA LYS A 19 0.72 5.77 -8.37
C LYS A 19 0.76 4.93 -9.63
N THR A 20 -0.04 5.26 -10.63
CA THR A 20 0.01 4.57 -11.93
C THR A 20 1.32 4.84 -12.66
N ALA A 21 1.89 6.05 -12.60
CA ALA A 21 3.18 6.34 -13.22
C ALA A 21 4.33 5.56 -12.57
N VAL A 22 4.31 5.38 -11.24
CA VAL A 22 5.39 4.68 -10.51
C VAL A 22 5.14 3.19 -10.28
N ALA A 23 3.96 2.67 -10.61
CA ALA A 23 3.62 1.26 -10.39
C ALA A 23 4.64 0.26 -10.98
N PRO A 24 5.19 0.45 -12.21
CA PRO A 24 6.19 -0.47 -12.75
C PRO A 24 7.44 -0.58 -11.88
N ILE A 25 7.99 0.54 -11.42
CA ILE A 25 9.20 0.53 -10.59
C ILE A 25 8.92 0.04 -9.16
N GLU A 26 7.74 0.34 -8.61
CA GLU A 26 7.30 -0.23 -7.33
C GLU A 26 7.21 -1.76 -7.41
N ARG A 27 6.66 -2.33 -8.50
CA ARG A 27 6.58 -3.79 -8.69
C ARG A 27 7.97 -4.41 -8.80
N VAL A 28 8.87 -3.82 -9.58
CA VAL A 28 10.25 -4.30 -9.70
C VAL A 28 10.95 -4.31 -8.36
N LYS A 29 10.80 -3.23 -7.57
CA LYS A 29 11.34 -3.15 -6.22
C LYS A 29 10.81 -4.28 -5.33
N LEU A 30 9.50 -4.53 -5.34
CA LEU A 30 8.89 -5.58 -4.52
C LEU A 30 9.42 -6.97 -4.91
N LEU A 31 9.50 -7.28 -6.20
CA LEU A 31 9.98 -8.58 -6.69
C LEU A 31 11.48 -8.81 -6.42
N VAL A 32 12.31 -7.76 -6.48
CA VAL A 32 13.74 -7.86 -6.15
C VAL A 32 13.98 -7.93 -4.64
N VAL A 33 13.10 -7.38 -3.80
CA VAL A 33 13.21 -7.54 -2.33
C VAL A 33 12.68 -8.91 -1.87
N GLN A 34 11.81 -9.55 -2.66
CA GLN A 34 11.26 -10.88 -2.37
C GLN A 34 12.27 -12.03 -2.41
N HIS A 35 13.55 -11.77 -2.66
CA HIS A 35 14.62 -12.76 -2.45
C HIS A 35 14.63 -13.32 -1.02
N ALA A 36 14.03 -12.60 -0.06
CA ALA A 36 13.84 -13.04 1.31
C ALA A 36 12.62 -13.99 1.53
N SER A 37 11.66 -14.04 0.59
CA SER A 37 10.47 -14.88 0.73
C SER A 37 10.74 -16.32 0.25
N LYS A 38 10.36 -17.30 1.08
CA LYS A 38 10.63 -18.74 0.86
C LYS A 38 9.77 -19.39 -0.23
N GLN A 39 8.77 -18.68 -0.76
CA GLN A 39 7.85 -19.25 -1.76
C GLN A 39 8.42 -19.26 -3.18
N ILE A 40 9.41 -18.41 -3.49
CA ILE A 40 10.05 -18.38 -4.81
C ILE A 40 11.31 -19.22 -4.73
N SER A 41 11.33 -20.34 -5.46
CA SER A 41 12.51 -21.19 -5.57
C SER A 41 13.70 -20.37 -6.09
N ALA A 42 14.91 -20.63 -5.58
CA ALA A 42 16.08 -19.80 -5.85
C ALA A 42 16.40 -19.64 -7.36
N ASP A 43 15.99 -20.62 -8.17
CA ASP A 43 16.09 -20.62 -9.64
C ASP A 43 15.11 -19.65 -10.34
N LYS A 44 14.05 -19.22 -9.67
CA LYS A 44 13.05 -18.25 -10.16
C LYS A 44 13.23 -16.85 -9.60
N GLN A 45 14.24 -16.61 -8.76
CA GLN A 45 14.54 -15.28 -8.24
C GLN A 45 15.17 -14.41 -9.34
N TYR A 46 14.68 -13.18 -9.48
CA TYR A 46 15.22 -12.23 -10.45
C TYR A 46 16.64 -11.80 -10.06
N LYS A 47 17.58 -11.78 -10.99
CA LYS A 47 19.00 -11.50 -10.68
C LYS A 47 19.30 -10.03 -10.35
N GLY A 48 18.31 -9.17 -10.51
CA GLY A 48 18.38 -7.74 -10.23
C GLY A 48 17.29 -6.96 -10.96
N ILE A 49 17.39 -5.64 -10.90
CA ILE A 49 16.39 -4.72 -11.46
C ILE A 49 16.25 -4.93 -12.98
N ILE A 50 17.36 -4.99 -13.72
CA ILE A 50 17.35 -5.12 -15.19
C ILE A 50 16.74 -6.46 -15.61
N ASP A 51 17.14 -7.55 -14.95
CA ASP A 51 16.60 -8.89 -15.20
C ASP A 51 15.08 -8.92 -14.96
N CYS A 52 14.63 -8.34 -13.85
CA CYS A 52 13.23 -8.21 -13.49
C CYS A 52 12.42 -7.44 -14.57
N VAL A 53 12.90 -6.26 -15.01
CA VAL A 53 12.23 -5.45 -16.04
C VAL A 53 12.13 -6.17 -17.39
N VAL A 54 13.12 -7.01 -17.74
CA VAL A 54 13.13 -7.75 -19.02
C VAL A 54 12.29 -9.02 -18.96
N CYS A 55 12.29 -9.73 -17.83
CA CYS A 55 11.61 -11.01 -17.67
C CYS A 55 10.10 -10.85 -17.44
N ILE A 56 9.67 -9.84 -16.67
CA ILE A 56 8.25 -9.61 -16.38
C ILE A 56 7.37 -9.55 -17.65
N PRO A 57 7.69 -8.72 -18.68
CA PRO A 57 6.89 -8.68 -19.90
C PRO A 57 6.85 -10.02 -20.65
N LYS A 58 7.95 -10.77 -20.63
CA LYS A 58 8.06 -12.06 -21.32
C LYS A 58 7.28 -13.16 -20.61
N GLU A 59 7.20 -13.09 -19.29
CA GLU A 59 6.54 -14.10 -18.48
C GLU A 59 5.06 -13.82 -18.28
N GLN A 60 4.69 -12.59 -17.94
CA GLN A 60 3.35 -12.23 -17.47
C GLN A 60 2.65 -11.19 -18.37
N GLY A 61 3.36 -10.67 -19.38
CA GLY A 61 2.90 -9.56 -20.21
C GLY A 61 3.16 -8.19 -19.60
N VAL A 62 3.19 -7.14 -20.44
CA VAL A 62 3.55 -5.78 -20.03
C VAL A 62 2.59 -5.20 -18.97
N LEU A 63 1.30 -5.52 -19.05
CA LEU A 63 0.30 -5.02 -18.09
C LEU A 63 0.51 -5.54 -16.67
N SER A 64 1.29 -6.61 -16.49
CA SER A 64 1.59 -7.16 -15.17
C SER A 64 2.35 -6.16 -14.29
N PHE A 65 3.07 -5.18 -14.86
CA PHE A 65 3.70 -4.09 -14.11
C PHE A 65 2.73 -3.32 -13.19
N TRP A 66 1.45 -3.25 -13.56
CA TRP A 66 0.42 -2.56 -12.78
C TRP A 66 -0.42 -3.50 -11.92
N CYS A 67 -0.09 -4.79 -11.83
CA CYS A 67 -0.84 -5.72 -10.99
C CYS A 67 -0.62 -5.35 -9.50
N GLY A 68 -1.73 -5.10 -8.80
CA GLY A 68 -1.77 -4.51 -7.45
C GLY A 68 -1.84 -2.97 -7.38
N ASN A 69 -1.77 -2.25 -8.52
CA ASN A 69 -1.85 -0.79 -8.52
C ASN A 69 -3.24 -0.26 -8.16
N LEU A 70 -4.31 -0.99 -8.49
CA LEU A 70 -5.68 -0.59 -8.14
C LEU A 70 -5.81 -0.36 -6.62
N ASP A 71 -5.22 -1.23 -5.81
CA ASP A 71 -5.25 -1.13 -4.35
C ASP A 71 -4.53 0.13 -3.86
N ASN A 72 -3.42 0.48 -4.51
CA ASN A 72 -2.66 1.70 -4.26
C ASN A 72 -3.52 2.96 -4.46
N VAL A 73 -4.33 2.97 -5.53
CA VAL A 73 -5.23 4.07 -5.85
C VAL A 73 -6.40 4.12 -4.88
N ILE A 74 -7.04 2.97 -4.62
CA ILE A 74 -8.19 2.88 -3.71
C ILE A 74 -7.79 3.33 -2.31
N ARG A 75 -6.58 3.02 -1.85
CA ARG A 75 -6.07 3.37 -0.51
C ARG A 75 -6.10 4.87 -0.20
N TYR A 76 -6.03 5.74 -1.21
CA TYR A 76 -6.15 7.19 -1.01
C TYR A 76 -7.46 7.55 -0.30
N PHE A 77 -8.58 7.03 -0.77
CA PHE A 77 -9.91 7.44 -0.30
C PHE A 77 -10.15 7.16 1.20
N PRO A 78 -9.96 5.94 1.73
CA PRO A 78 -10.13 5.68 3.15
C PRO A 78 -9.10 6.43 4.00
N THR A 79 -7.85 6.52 3.54
CA THR A 79 -6.80 7.27 4.26
C THR A 79 -7.18 8.74 4.40
N GLN A 80 -7.70 9.35 3.33
CA GLN A 80 -8.10 10.75 3.36
C GLN A 80 -9.40 10.97 4.15
N ALA A 81 -10.35 10.04 4.09
CA ALA A 81 -11.52 10.09 4.95
C ALA A 81 -11.13 10.06 6.45
N LEU A 82 -10.17 9.22 6.82
CA LEU A 82 -9.66 9.13 8.18
C LEU A 82 -8.85 10.37 8.57
N ASN A 83 -8.06 10.93 7.66
CA ASN A 83 -7.41 12.23 7.87
C ASN A 83 -8.44 13.33 8.15
N PHE A 84 -9.53 13.40 7.37
CA PHE A 84 -10.61 14.36 7.62
C PHE A 84 -11.31 14.12 8.97
N ALA A 85 -11.45 12.87 9.41
CA ALA A 85 -12.12 12.54 10.66
C ALA A 85 -11.26 12.79 11.90
N PHE A 86 -9.98 12.44 11.87
CA PHE A 86 -9.17 12.31 13.09
C PHE A 86 -7.98 13.26 13.18
N LYS A 87 -7.52 13.86 12.07
CA LYS A 87 -6.29 14.67 12.08
C LYS A 87 -6.36 15.84 13.05
N ASP A 88 -7.46 16.59 13.03
CA ASP A 88 -7.62 17.74 13.93
C ASP A 88 -7.82 17.30 15.38
N LYS A 89 -8.47 16.15 15.61
CA LYS A 89 -8.62 15.57 16.94
C LYS A 89 -7.28 15.16 17.53
N TYR A 90 -6.45 14.44 16.79
CA TYR A 90 -5.13 14.04 17.29
C TYR A 90 -4.21 15.24 17.49
N LYS A 91 -4.22 16.21 16.57
CA LYS A 91 -3.47 17.46 16.78
C LYS A 91 -3.93 18.19 18.03
N GLN A 92 -5.24 18.27 18.27
CA GLN A 92 -5.74 18.92 19.48
C GLN A 92 -5.34 18.15 20.76
N ILE A 93 -5.40 16.81 20.74
CA ILE A 93 -5.04 15.97 21.89
C ILE A 93 -3.56 16.08 22.22
N PHE A 94 -2.68 16.03 21.21
CA PHE A 94 -1.23 15.95 21.43
C PHE A 94 -0.50 17.30 21.34
N LEU A 95 -1.09 18.32 20.72
CA LEU A 95 -0.49 19.66 20.54
C LEU A 95 -1.34 20.78 21.13
N GLY A 96 -2.48 20.46 21.76
CA GLY A 96 -3.30 21.45 22.44
C GLY A 96 -2.50 22.18 23.52
N GLY A 97 -2.29 23.48 23.34
CA GLY A 97 -1.56 24.32 24.29
C GLY A 97 -0.03 24.28 24.16
N VAL A 98 0.53 23.53 23.20
CA VAL A 98 1.98 23.48 22.96
C VAL A 98 2.38 24.54 21.95
N ASP A 99 3.20 25.51 22.37
CA ASP A 99 3.71 26.54 21.46
C ASP A 99 4.99 26.06 20.77
N LYS A 100 4.94 26.02 19.44
CA LYS A 100 6.04 25.60 18.57
C LYS A 100 7.34 26.40 18.80
N ARG A 101 7.25 27.68 19.16
CA ARG A 101 8.44 28.56 19.28
C ARG A 101 9.14 28.42 20.61
N THR A 102 8.40 28.17 21.69
CA THR A 102 8.96 28.09 23.04
C THR A 102 9.21 26.65 23.48
N GLN A 103 8.45 25.69 22.96
CA GLN A 103 8.48 24.29 23.39
C GLN A 103 8.78 23.34 22.22
N PHE A 104 9.90 23.56 21.52
CA PHE A 104 10.28 22.77 20.35
C PHE A 104 10.18 21.25 20.56
N TRP A 105 10.76 20.71 21.65
CA TRP A 105 10.76 19.27 21.89
C TRP A 105 9.38 18.70 22.25
N CYS A 106 8.55 19.44 22.99
CA CYS A 106 7.17 19.03 23.24
C CYS A 106 6.35 19.07 21.94
N TYR A 107 6.54 20.09 21.12
CA TYR A 107 5.88 20.18 19.82
C TYR A 107 6.32 19.04 18.90
N PHE A 108 7.62 18.72 18.86
CA PHE A 108 8.15 17.61 18.09
C PHE A 108 7.55 16.27 18.54
N ALA A 109 7.58 15.99 19.85
CA ALA A 109 7.01 14.77 20.41
C ALA A 109 5.49 14.69 20.18
N GLY A 110 4.76 15.80 20.33
CA GLY A 110 3.33 15.85 20.11
C GLY A 110 2.94 15.65 18.64
N ASN A 111 3.72 16.17 17.68
CA ASN A 111 3.47 15.89 16.25
C ASN A 111 3.74 14.41 15.95
N LEU A 112 4.83 13.86 16.46
CA LEU A 112 5.14 12.44 16.27
C LEU A 112 4.05 11.54 16.85
N ALA A 113 3.55 11.86 18.06
CA ALA A 113 2.45 11.14 18.69
C ALA A 113 1.14 11.28 17.90
N SER A 114 0.81 12.49 17.43
CA SER A 114 -0.36 12.76 16.60
C SER A 114 -0.33 11.96 15.30
N ASP A 115 0.78 12.02 14.57
CA ASP A 115 0.91 11.34 13.29
C ASP A 115 0.99 9.81 13.47
N GLY A 116 1.63 9.34 14.54
CA GLY A 116 1.65 7.92 14.92
C GLY A 116 0.26 7.38 15.25
N ALA A 117 -0.54 8.11 16.05
CA ALA A 117 -1.91 7.73 16.37
C ALA A 117 -2.84 7.77 15.15
N ALA A 118 -2.69 8.80 14.31
CA ALA A 118 -3.41 8.88 13.03
C ALA A 118 -3.06 7.71 12.10
N GLY A 119 -1.76 7.39 11.99
CA GLY A 119 -1.27 6.25 11.21
C GLY A 119 -1.79 4.91 11.72
N ALA A 120 -1.76 4.68 13.03
CA ALA A 120 -2.29 3.47 13.65
C ALA A 120 -3.80 3.32 13.40
N THR A 121 -4.56 4.42 13.55
CA THR A 121 -6.00 4.42 13.25
C THR A 121 -6.25 4.12 11.77
N SER A 122 -5.46 4.71 10.87
CA SER A 122 -5.55 4.44 9.44
C SER A 122 -5.30 2.97 9.13
N LEU A 123 -4.24 2.39 9.71
CA LEU A 123 -3.88 0.99 9.53
C LEU A 123 -4.98 0.05 10.02
N CYS A 124 -5.70 0.36 11.10
CA CYS A 124 -6.83 -0.48 11.54
C CYS A 124 -7.88 -0.71 10.44
N PHE A 125 -8.05 0.23 9.51
CA PHE A 125 -8.98 0.09 8.39
C PHE A 125 -8.29 -0.31 7.08
N SER A 126 -7.09 0.22 6.79
CA SER A 126 -6.40 0.00 5.52
C SER A 126 -5.55 -1.26 5.49
N TYR A 127 -5.20 -1.84 6.64
CA TYR A 127 -4.27 -2.97 6.70
C TYR A 127 -4.70 -4.17 5.84
N PRO A 128 -5.98 -4.58 5.80
CA PRO A 128 -6.40 -5.65 4.90
C PRO A 128 -6.12 -5.34 3.42
N LEU A 129 -6.28 -4.08 3.00
CA LEU A 129 -5.99 -3.65 1.64
C LEU A 129 -4.48 -3.64 1.36
N ASP A 130 -3.67 -3.14 2.31
CA ASP A 130 -2.21 -3.13 2.20
C ASP A 130 -1.64 -4.55 2.12
N PHE A 131 -2.20 -5.47 2.91
CA PHE A 131 -1.83 -6.87 2.89
C PHE A 131 -2.19 -7.52 1.54
N ALA A 132 -3.44 -7.40 1.11
CA ALA A 132 -3.88 -7.98 -0.16
C ALA A 132 -3.08 -7.44 -1.37
N ARG A 133 -2.75 -6.14 -1.36
CA ARG A 133 -1.86 -5.53 -2.36
C ARG A 133 -0.50 -6.22 -2.40
N THR A 134 0.08 -6.53 -1.24
CA THR A 134 1.39 -7.17 -1.13
C THR A 134 1.34 -8.60 -1.69
N CYS A 135 0.31 -9.37 -1.35
CA CYS A 135 0.06 -10.70 -1.93
C CYS A 135 -0.15 -10.65 -3.46
N LEU A 136 -0.89 -9.66 -3.96
CA LEU A 136 -1.13 -9.49 -5.40
C LEU A 136 0.13 -9.04 -6.16
N ALA A 137 0.95 -8.19 -5.55
CA ALA A 137 2.22 -7.77 -6.14
C ALA A 137 3.21 -8.94 -6.21
N ALA A 138 3.16 -9.84 -5.22
CA ALA A 138 3.97 -11.05 -5.16
C ALA A 138 3.52 -12.17 -6.12
N ASN A 139 2.30 -12.10 -6.64
CA ASN A 139 1.75 -13.15 -7.49
C ASN A 139 2.46 -13.17 -8.86
N VAL A 140 3.28 -14.22 -9.07
CA VAL A 140 4.14 -14.39 -10.26
C VAL A 140 3.43 -15.17 -11.39
N GLY A 141 2.19 -15.64 -11.19
CA GLY A 141 1.48 -16.48 -12.17
C GLY A 141 1.17 -15.80 -13.51
N LYS A 142 1.42 -16.51 -14.63
CA LYS A 142 1.33 -15.92 -15.97
C LYS A 142 -0.10 -15.53 -16.35
N ALA A 143 -1.08 -16.41 -16.13
CA ALA A 143 -2.51 -16.11 -16.24
C ALA A 143 -3.38 -17.28 -15.70
N GLY A 144 -4.64 -17.00 -15.39
CA GLY A 144 -5.62 -18.06 -15.08
C GLY A 144 -5.31 -18.84 -13.81
N ALA A 145 -5.21 -20.17 -13.93
CA ALA A 145 -5.00 -21.08 -12.80
C ALA A 145 -3.58 -20.99 -12.17
N GLU A 146 -2.59 -20.45 -12.90
CA GLU A 146 -1.25 -20.21 -12.33
C GLU A 146 -1.21 -19.00 -11.40
N ARG A 147 -2.21 -18.11 -11.47
CA ARG A 147 -2.30 -16.98 -10.54
C ARG A 147 -2.95 -17.44 -9.25
N GLU A 148 -2.25 -17.21 -8.15
CA GLU A 148 -2.72 -17.56 -6.82
C GLU A 148 -3.95 -16.72 -6.43
N PHE A 149 -3.98 -15.45 -6.86
CA PHE A 149 -5.10 -14.52 -6.68
C PHE A 149 -5.54 -13.93 -8.02
N LYS A 150 -6.86 -13.92 -8.28
CA LYS A 150 -7.44 -13.29 -9.48
C LYS A 150 -7.60 -11.77 -9.36
N GLY A 151 -7.55 -11.23 -8.15
CA GLY A 151 -7.66 -9.79 -7.86
C GLY A 151 -7.82 -9.52 -6.37
N LEU A 152 -8.05 -8.25 -6.01
CA LEU A 152 -8.19 -7.79 -4.62
C LEU A 152 -9.27 -8.55 -3.85
N GLY A 153 -10.49 -8.62 -4.40
CA GLY A 153 -11.60 -9.29 -3.75
C GLY A 153 -11.36 -10.80 -3.55
N ASP A 154 -10.79 -11.47 -4.56
CA ASP A 154 -10.43 -12.89 -4.47
C ASP A 154 -9.33 -13.12 -3.43
N CYS A 155 -8.34 -12.23 -3.35
CA CYS A 155 -7.29 -12.25 -2.34
C CYS A 155 -7.88 -12.12 -0.92
N LEU A 156 -8.66 -11.07 -0.68
CA LEU A 156 -9.30 -10.84 0.62
C LEU A 156 -10.21 -12.01 1.04
N VAL A 157 -11.02 -12.53 0.11
CA VAL A 157 -11.92 -13.65 0.41
C VAL A 157 -11.16 -14.95 0.66
N LYS A 158 -10.12 -15.26 -0.13
CA LYS A 158 -9.28 -16.44 0.11
C LYS A 158 -8.59 -16.36 1.45
N ILE A 159 -7.94 -15.25 1.77
CA ILE A 159 -7.25 -15.06 3.05
C ILE A 159 -8.23 -15.19 4.22
N TYR A 160 -9.40 -14.55 4.11
CA TYR A 160 -10.44 -14.64 5.13
C TYR A 160 -10.90 -16.09 5.35
N LYS A 161 -11.00 -16.89 4.27
CA LYS A 161 -11.39 -18.32 4.34
C LYS A 161 -10.28 -19.26 4.77
N SER A 162 -9.03 -19.02 4.37
CA SER A 162 -7.87 -19.84 4.72
C SER A 162 -7.45 -19.69 6.18
N GLY A 163 -7.85 -18.59 6.84
CA GLY A 163 -7.44 -18.30 8.21
C GLY A 163 -5.95 -17.96 8.32
N ALA A 164 -5.51 -17.57 9.52
CA ALA A 164 -4.16 -17.01 9.77
C ALA A 164 -2.97 -17.91 9.37
N GLY A 165 -3.19 -19.17 9.00
CA GLY A 165 -2.15 -20.11 8.59
C GLY A 165 -1.41 -19.69 7.30
N ASP A 166 -2.11 -19.11 6.32
CA ASP A 166 -1.48 -18.61 5.09
C ASP A 166 -0.80 -17.25 5.28
N LEU A 167 -1.14 -16.49 6.33
CA LEU A 167 -0.49 -15.21 6.62
C LEU A 167 1.00 -15.38 6.91
N ALA A 168 1.42 -16.54 7.42
CA ALA A 168 2.82 -16.82 7.75
C ALA A 168 3.70 -17.08 6.51
N GLN A 169 3.09 -17.24 5.33
CA GLN A 169 3.84 -17.50 4.09
C GLN A 169 4.19 -16.24 3.29
N TRP A 170 3.66 -15.07 3.70
CA TRP A 170 3.79 -13.79 3.00
C TRP A 170 4.55 -12.74 3.82
#